data_AF-A0A372QIU2-F1
#
_entry.id   AF-A0A372QIU2-F1
#
_cell.length_a   1.000
_cell.length_b   1.000
_cell.length_c   1.000
_cell.angle_alpha   90.00
_cell.angle_beta   90.00
_cell.angle_gamma   90.00
#
_symmetry.space_group_name_H-M   'P 1'
#
loop_
_entity.id
_entity.type
_entity.pdbx_description
1 polymer ?
#
loop_
_entity_poly.entity_id
_entity_poly.type
_entity_poly.pdbx_seq_one_letter_code
_entity_poly.pdbx_strand_id
1 'polypeptide(L)' 'MSFSEDNNIISLNFRYCNAENKNILFVIEISKDKKVSDLKKEVRKKLRIPDDEDHSIYI' A
#
# COMPACT_ATOMS: atom_id res chain seq x y z
N MET A 1 -10.49 -13.78 26.77
CA MET A 1 -9.93 -12.42 26.60
C MET A 1 -10.16 -12.01 25.17
N SER A 2 -10.93 -10.94 24.94
CA SER A 2 -11.10 -10.32 23.63
C SER A 2 -9.82 -9.58 23.27
N PHE A 3 -9.01 -10.14 22.36
CA PHE A 3 -7.96 -9.36 21.73
C PHE A 3 -8.65 -8.32 20.86
N SER A 4 -8.50 -7.05 21.23
CA SER A 4 -8.85 -5.94 20.33
C SER A 4 -7.99 -6.13 19.08
N GLU A 5 -8.65 -6.47 17.96
CA GLU A 5 -8.02 -6.73 16.66
C GLU A 5 -7.39 -5.45 16.07
N ASP A 6 -7.68 -4.29 16.67
CA ASP A 6 -7.25 -2.97 16.20
C ASP A 6 -5.80 -2.61 16.58
N ASN A 7 -5.19 -3.27 17.57
CA ASN A 7 -3.85 -2.89 18.06
C ASN A 7 -2.68 -3.32 17.15
N ASN A 8 -2.98 -3.98 16.02
CA ASN A 8 -1.97 -4.54 15.13
C ASN A 8 -1.91 -3.82 13.77
N ILE A 9 -2.56 -2.68 13.60
CA ILE A 9 -2.55 -1.93 12.34
C ILE A 9 -1.31 -1.03 12.27
N ILE A 10 -0.57 -1.13 11.16
CA ILE A 10 0.54 -0.24 10.81
C ILE A 10 0.06 0.66 9.68
N SER A 11 0.26 1.97 9.83
CA SER A 11 0.00 2.96 8.78
C SER A 11 1.31 3.32 8.06
N LEU A 12 1.33 3.12 6.74
CA LEU A 12 2.48 3.42 5.88
C LEU A 12 2.14 4.61 4.98
N ASN A 13 2.96 5.65 5.05
CA ASN A 13 2.84 6.83 4.20
C ASN A 13 3.61 6.61 2.90
N PHE A 14 2.90 6.63 1.77
CA PHE A 14 3.46 6.54 0.45
C PHE A 14 3.42 7.88 -0.26
N ARG A 15 4.50 8.15 -0.99
CA ARG A 15 4.58 9.25 -1.95
C ARG A 15 5.00 8.66 -3.29
N TYR A 16 4.23 8.94 -4.33
CA TYR A 16 4.69 8.68 -5.69
C TYR A 16 4.55 9.93 -6.55
N CYS A 17 5.41 10.03 -7.56
CA CYS A 17 5.36 11.06 -8.57
C CYS A 17 4.73 10.46 -9.82
N ASN A 18 3.63 11.03 -10.28
CA ASN A 18 2.97 10.54 -11.50
C ASN A 18 3.65 11.12 -12.76
N ALA A 19 3.19 10.69 -13.94
CA ALA A 19 3.70 11.18 -15.23
C ALA A 19 3.51 12.71 -15.44
N GLU A 20 2.61 13.34 -14.68
CA GLU A 20 2.39 14.79 -14.69
C GLU A 20 3.30 15.52 -13.68
N ASN A 21 4.29 14.84 -13.11
CA ASN A 21 5.19 15.33 -12.07
C ASN A 21 4.46 15.80 -10.79
N LYS A 22 3.23 15.34 -10.58
CA LYS A 22 2.45 15.61 -9.37
C LYS A 22 2.82 14.60 -8.29
N ASN A 23 3.09 15.12 -7.11
CA ASN A 23 3.31 14.31 -5.92
C ASN A 23 1.95 13.89 -5.35
N ILE A 24 1.69 12.60 -5.34
CA ILE A 24 0.50 12.03 -4.75
C ILE A 24 0.90 11.31 -3.47
N LEU A 25 0.30 11.74 -2.37
CA LEU A 25 0.48 11.19 -1.04
C LEU A 25 -0.73 10.34 -0.68
N PHE A 26 -0.52 9.14 -0.17
CA PHE A 26 -1.59 8.31 0.36
C PHE A 26 -1.09 7.42 1.48
N VAL A 27 -2.02 7.04 2.35
CA VAL A 27 -1.79 6.12 3.46
C VAL A 27 -2.34 4.74 3.10
N ILE A 28 -1.57 3.70 3.40
CA ILE A 28 -2.07 2.33 3.45
C ILE A 28 -1.99 1.87 4.89
N GLU A 29 -3.11 1.37 5.39
CA GLU A 29 -3.21 0.73 6.69
C GLU A 29 -3.24 -0.77 6.47
N ILE A 30 -2.34 -1.48 7.13
CA ILE A 30 -2.21 -2.93 6.99
C ILE A 30 -1.94 -3.56 8.35
N SER A 31 -2.49 -4.75 8.59
CA SER A 31 -2.11 -5.51 9.79
C SER A 31 -0.62 -5.87 9.75
N LYS A 32 0.05 -5.76 10.89
CA LYS A 32 1.48 -6.08 11.08
C LYS A 32 1.85 -7.49 10.63
N ASP A 33 0.90 -8.41 10.65
CA ASP A 33 1.13 -9.83 10.33
C ASP A 33 1.03 -10.10 8.81
N LYS A 34 0.74 -9.08 8.01
CA LYS A 34 0.69 -9.18 6.54
C LYS A 34 2.09 -9.13 5.93
N LYS A 35 2.25 -9.79 4.78
CA LYS A 35 3.52 -9.83 4.05
C LYS A 35 3.68 -8.59 3.17
N VAL A 36 4.92 -8.26 2.83
CA VAL A 36 5.25 -7.21 1.84
C VAL A 36 4.54 -7.44 0.49
N SER A 37 4.31 -8.70 0.12
CA SER A 37 3.53 -9.06 -1.08
C SER A 37 2.09 -8.56 -1.04
N ASP A 38 1.46 -8.52 0.14
CA ASP A 38 0.11 -7.99 0.31
C ASP A 38 0.11 -6.47 0.18
N LEU A 39 1.13 -5.80 0.72
CA LEU A 39 1.33 -4.36 0.57
C LEU A 39 1.47 -3.96 -0.91
N LYS A 40 2.22 -4.73 -1.71
CA LYS A 40 2.34 -4.49 -3.16
C LYS A 40 0.97 -4.53 -3.87
N LYS A 41 0.08 -5.46 -3.48
CA LYS A 41 -1.28 -5.55 -4.03
C LYS A 41 -2.13 -4.34 -3.63
N GLU A 42 -2.08 -3.93 -2.37
CA GLU A 42 -2.81 -2.75 -1.90
C GLU A 42 -2.34 -1.47 -2.61
N VAL A 43 -1.03 -1.30 -2.82
CA VAL A 43 -0.49 -0.18 -3.60
C VAL A 43 -1.01 -0.22 -5.04
N ARG A 44 -0.97 -1.37 -5.74
CA ARG A 44 -1.51 -1.50 -7.11
C ARG A 44 -2.97 -1.11 -7.18
N LYS A 45 -3.79 -1.62 -6.26
CA LYS A 45 -5.22 -1.32 -6.17
C LYS A 45 -5.46 0.18 -5.94
N LYS A 46 -4.67 0.81 -5.06
CA LYS A 46 -4.79 2.24 -4.77
C LYS A 46 -4.41 3.11 -5.96
N LEU A 47 -3.39 2.69 -6.71
CA LEU A 47 -2.91 3.37 -7.92
C LEU A 47 -3.71 3.02 -9.18
N ARG A 48 -4.67 2.08 -9.09
CA ARG A 48 -5.46 1.56 -10.22
C ARG A 48 -4.58 1.03 -11.36
N ILE A 49 -3.42 0.46 -11.02
CA ILE A 49 -2.52 -0.16 -11.99
C ILE A 49 -3.11 -1.54 -12.35
N PRO A 50 -3.32 -1.86 -13.64
CA PRO A 50 -3.77 -3.19 -14.07
C PRO A 50 -2.77 -4.27 -13.65
N ASP A 51 -3.25 -5.44 -13.25
CA ASP A 51 -2.38 -6.54 -12.82
C ASP A 51 -1.43 -7.05 -13.93
N ASP A 52 -1.83 -6.82 -15.19
CA ASP A 52 -1.11 -7.21 -16.40
C ASP A 52 -0.02 -6.21 -16.83
N GLU A 53 0.03 -5.02 -16.24
CA GLU A 53 1.10 -4.06 -16.52
C GLU A 53 2.28 -4.28 -15.57
N ASP A 54 3.46 -4.53 -16.14
CA ASP A 54 4.69 -4.75 -15.38
C ASP A 54 5.28 -3.42 -14.87
N HIS A 55 4.53 -2.75 -13.99
CA HIS A 55 5.04 -1.65 -13.20
C HIS A 55 5.79 -2.25 -12.01
N SER A 56 7.12 -2.10 -12.06
CA SER A 56 8.00 -2.44 -10.94
C SER A 56 7.75 -1.46 -9.80
N ILE A 57 7.02 -1.90 -8.78
CA ILE A 57 6.85 -1.18 -7.51
C ILE A 57 7.94 -1.69 -6.56
N TYR A 58 8.87 -0.81 -6.20
CA TYR A 58 9.90 -1.07 -5.21
C TYR A 58 9.41 -0.49 -3.87
N ILE A 59 9.24 -1.36 -2.88
CA ILE A 59 8.79 -1.04 -1.51
C ILE A 59 9.84 -1.58 -0.53
#